data_AF-A0A5K1CU44-F1
#
_entry.id   AF-A0A5K1CU44-F1
#
_cell.length_a   1.000
_cell.length_b   1.000
_cell.length_c   1.000
_cell.angle_alpha   90.00
_cell.angle_beta   90.00
_cell.angle_gamma   90.00
#
_symmetry.space_group_name_H-M   'P 1'
#
loop_
_entity.id
_entity.type
_entity.pdbx_description
1 polymer ?
#
loop_
_entity_poly.entity_id
_entity_poly.type
_entity_poly.pdbx_seq_one_letter_code
_entity_poly.pdbx_strand_id
1 'polypeptide(L)' 'YRNAKEGSKEKEEIRKALAAKIAHRLHVDKSVENIGNILFGKDAAQILNAIRPPNQPLVDNWDCLKST' A
#
# COMPACT_ATOMS: atom_id res chain seq x y z
N TYR A 1 -8.37 -4.05 -20.39
CA TYR A 1 -9.24 -5.24 -20.48
C TYR A 1 -10.65 -4.90 -20.94
N ARG A 2 -11.33 -3.87 -20.39
CA ARG A 2 -12.73 -3.54 -20.77
C ARG A 2 -12.91 -3.28 -22.27
N ASN A 3 -11.95 -2.58 -22.88
CA ASN A 3 -11.97 -2.26 -24.31
C ASN A 3 -11.37 -3.36 -25.20
N ALA A 4 -10.82 -4.44 -24.62
CA ALA A 4 -10.28 -5.55 -25.39
C ALA A 4 -11.41 -6.50 -25.82
N LYS A 5 -11.27 -7.11 -27.00
CA LYS A 5 -12.25 -8.07 -27.55
C LYS A 5 -12.49 -9.21 -26.57
N GLU A 6 -13.75 -9.55 -26.31
CA GLU A 6 -14.09 -10.63 -25.37
C GLU A 6 -13.54 -11.98 -25.85
N GLY A 7 -13.04 -12.79 -24.91
CA GLY A 7 -12.40 -14.06 -25.21
C GLY A 7 -11.03 -13.97 -25.89
N SER A 8 -10.49 -12.75 -26.14
CA SER A 8 -9.15 -12.63 -26.69
C SER A 8 -8.08 -12.95 -25.64
N LYS A 9 -6.97 -13.55 -26.10
CA LYS A 9 -5.79 -13.81 -25.26
C LYS A 9 -5.28 -12.52 -24.59
N GLU A 10 -5.26 -11.43 -25.35
CA GLU A 10 -4.88 -10.10 -24.86
C GLU A 10 -5.76 -9.65 -23.68
N LYS A 11 -7.08 -9.86 -23.75
CA LYS A 11 -7.99 -9.48 -22.67
C LYS A 11 -7.68 -10.25 -21.39
N GLU A 12 -7.42 -11.56 -21.51
CA GLU A 12 -7.05 -12.42 -20.39
C GLU A 12 -5.70 -12.02 -19.78
N GLU A 13 -4.71 -11.71 -20.61
CA GLU A 13 -3.41 -11.21 -20.15
C GLU A 13 -3.55 -9.89 -19.38
N ILE A 14 -4.35 -8.94 -19.89
CA ILE A 14 -4.60 -7.67 -19.19
C ILE A 14 -5.38 -7.90 -17.88
N ARG A 15 -6.37 -8.81 -17.87
CA ARG A 15 -7.11 -9.18 -16.64
C ARG A 15 -6.17 -9.74 -15.59
N LYS A 16 -5.30 -10.68 -15.97
CA LYS A 16 -4.29 -11.28 -15.08
C LYS A 16 -3.33 -10.22 -14.53
N ALA A 17 -2.82 -9.35 -15.38
CA ALA A 17 -1.93 -8.26 -14.96
C ALA A 17 -2.63 -7.28 -13.98
N LEU A 18 -3.91 -6.96 -14.22
CA LEU A 18 -4.71 -6.14 -13.31
C LEU A 18 -4.91 -6.83 -11.96
N ALA A 19 -5.31 -8.10 -11.97
CA ALA A 19 -5.50 -8.88 -10.74
C ALA A 19 -4.21 -8.96 -9.91
N ALA A 20 -3.07 -9.21 -10.55
CA ALA A 20 -1.77 -9.23 -9.88
C ALA A 20 -1.42 -7.89 -9.22
N LYS A 21 -1.68 -6.76 -9.91
CA LYS A 21 -1.46 -5.42 -9.34
C LYS A 21 -2.38 -5.13 -8.16
N ILE A 22 -3.66 -5.52 -8.23
CA ILE A 22 -4.61 -5.35 -7.13
C ILE A 22 -4.19 -6.20 -5.93
N ALA A 23 -3.83 -7.47 -6.15
CA ALA A 23 -3.39 -8.39 -5.10
C ALA A 23 -2.14 -7.86 -4.39
N HIS A 24 -1.17 -7.35 -5.15
CA HIS A 24 0.04 -6.74 -4.58
C HIS A 24 -0.28 -5.51 -3.72
N ARG A 25 -1.14 -4.60 -4.20
CA ARG A 25 -1.55 -3.43 -3.41
C ARG A 25 -2.24 -3.85 -2.11
N LEU A 26 -3.20 -4.77 -2.19
CA LEU A 26 -3.90 -5.28 -1.02
C LEU A 26 -2.96 -5.95 -0.01
N HIS A 27 -1.95 -6.67 -0.49
CA HIS A 27 -0.95 -7.28 0.37
C HIS A 27 -0.13 -6.23 1.12
N VAL A 28 0.36 -5.19 0.42
CA VAL A 28 1.13 -4.11 1.05
C VAL A 28 0.28 -3.35 2.07
N ASP A 29 -0.95 -2.97 1.70
CA ASP A 29 -1.87 -2.23 2.59
C ASP A 29 -2.11 -3.01 3.89
N LYS A 30 -2.43 -4.30 3.79
CA LYS A 30 -2.67 -5.18 4.96
C LYS A 30 -1.40 -5.43 5.78
N SER A 31 -0.24 -5.57 5.13
CA SER A 31 1.02 -5.78 5.84
C SER A 31 1.39 -4.57 6.68
N VAL A 32 1.25 -3.35 6.15
CA VAL A 32 1.52 -2.11 6.90
C VAL A 32 0.53 -1.95 8.06
N GLU A 33 -0.76 -2.19 7.83
CA GLU A 33 -1.79 -2.19 8.89
C GLU A 33 -1.45 -3.17 10.01
N ASN A 34 -1.09 -4.41 9.66
CA ASN A 34 -0.73 -5.45 10.62
C ASN A 34 0.51 -5.08 11.44
N ILE A 35 1.55 -4.54 10.80
CA ILE A 35 2.75 -4.05 11.52
C ILE A 35 2.36 -2.98 12.53
N GLY A 36 1.52 -2.02 12.12
CA GLY A 36 1.00 -1.00 13.04
C GLY A 36 0.24 -1.61 14.22
N ASN A 37 -0.65 -2.56 13.97
CA ASN A 37 -1.42 -3.24 15.01
C ASN A 37 -0.52 -4.00 15.99
N ILE A 38 0.55 -4.63 15.50
CA ILE A 38 1.54 -5.32 16.36
C ILE A 38 2.28 -4.32 17.25
N LEU A 39 2.70 -3.18 16.70
CA LEU A 39 3.50 -2.19 17.42
C LEU A 39 2.68 -1.32 18.39
N PHE A 40 1.44 -0.99 18.01
CA PHE A 40 0.67 0.07 18.67
C PHE A 40 -0.74 -0.35 19.08
N GLY A 41 -1.18 -1.58 18.75
CA GLY A 41 -2.50 -2.09 19.12
C GLY A 41 -3.64 -1.19 18.62
N LYS A 42 -4.55 -0.81 19.53
CA LYS A 42 -5.74 0.00 19.23
C LYS A 42 -5.42 1.39 18.65
N ASP A 43 -4.22 1.92 18.90
CA ASP A 43 -3.82 3.26 18.48
C ASP A 43 -3.15 3.27 17.10
N ALA A 44 -2.97 2.09 16.48
CA ALA A 44 -2.27 1.92 15.21
C ALA A 44 -2.82 2.81 14.09
N ALA A 45 -4.14 2.87 13.93
CA ALA A 45 -4.77 3.66 12.87
C ALA A 45 -4.49 5.17 13.03
N GLN A 46 -4.48 5.68 14.27
CA GLN A 46 -4.17 7.08 14.55
C GLN A 46 -2.69 7.39 14.27
N ILE A 47 -1.78 6.48 14.64
CA ILE A 47 -0.33 6.69 14.49
C ILE A 47 0.10 6.57 13.02
N LEU A 48 -0.33 5.52 12.31
CA LEU A 48 0.05 5.29 10.92
C LEU A 48 -0.48 6.37 9.97
N ASN A 49 -1.66 6.91 10.26
CA ASN A 49 -2.31 7.94 9.44
C ASN A 49 -2.09 9.36 9.97
N ALA A 50 -1.15 9.55 10.91
CA ALA A 50 -0.89 10.85 11.51
C ALA A 50 -0.41 11.86 10.45
N ILE A 51 -1.04 13.04 10.44
CA ILE A 51 -0.64 14.15 9.59
C ILE A 51 0.19 15.12 10.44
N ARG A 52 1.44 15.37 10.06
CA ARG A 52 2.28 16.36 10.74
C ARG A 52 1.76 17.78 10.51
N PRO A 53 1.89 18.69 11.49
CA PRO A 53 1.59 20.10 11.31
C PRO A 53 2.28 20.71 10.08
N PRO A 54 1.67 21.73 9.44
CA PRO A 54 2.31 22.44 8.35
C PRO A 54 3.70 22.96 8.72
N ASN A 55 4.58 23.04 7.74
CA ASN A 55 5.97 23.51 7.88
C ASN A 55 6.90 22.63 8.75
N GLN A 56 6.47 21.41 9.13
CA GLN A 56 7.35 20.40 9.71
C GLN A 56 7.87 19.43 8.64
N PRO A 57 9.08 18.87 8.80
CA PRO A 57 9.56 17.80 7.92
C PRO A 57 8.73 16.52 8.11
N LEU A 58 8.72 15.63 7.11
CA LEU A 58 7.99 14.36 7.18
C LEU A 58 8.47 13.47 8.34
N VAL A 59 9.79 13.41 8.55
CA VAL A 59 10.46 12.73 9.66
C VAL A 59 11.65 13.56 10.12
N ASP A 60 12.08 13.36 11.36
CA ASP A 60 13.24 14.09 11.92
C ASP A 60 14.55 13.32 11.73
N ASN A 61 14.49 11.97 11.70
CA ASN A 61 15.62 11.09 11.46
C ASN A 61 15.43 10.30 10.15
N TRP A 62 16.11 10.74 9.10
CA TRP A 62 16.05 10.12 7.77
C TRP A 62 16.80 8.78 7.68
N ASP A 63 17.83 8.57 8.50
CA ASP A 63 18.57 7.32 8.53
C ASP A 63 17.71 6.20 9.13
N CYS A 64 16.95 6.52 10.18
CA CYS A 64 15.96 5.60 10.75
C CYS A 64 14.84 5.26 9.75
N LEU A 65 14.34 6.23 8.98
CA LEU A 65 13.31 5.96 7.98
C LEU A 65 13.77 4.97 6.90
N LYS A 66 15.05 5.01 6.52
CA LYS A 66 15.62 4.17 5.45
C LYS A 66 16.23 2.87 5.94
N SER A 67 16.39 2.69 7.25
CA SER A 67 17.09 1.53 7.79
C SER A 67 16.38 0.24 7.36
N THR A 68 17.16 -0.70 6.83
CA THR A 68 16.73 -2.06 6.45
C THR A 68 17.08 -3.06 7.51
#